data_AF-A0A7J0FW30-F1
#
_entry.id   AF-A0A7J0FW30-F1
#
_cell.length_a   1.000
_cell.length_b   1.000
_cell.length_c   1.000
_cell.angle_alpha   90.00
_cell.angle_beta   90.00
_cell.angle_gamma   90.00
#
_symmetry.space_group_name_H-M   'P 1'
#
loop_
_entity.id
_entity.type
_entity.pdbx_description
1 polymer ?
#
loop_
_entity_poly.entity_id
_entity_poly.type
_entity_poly.pdbx_seq_one_letter_code
_entity_poly.pdbx_strand_id
1 'polypeptide(L)'
;MGILYDDVVIMRQSEKEGEASVITVNCPDKTGLGCDLCRLILFFGLTILRVDVSTDGKWCYIVFWVIGKPTTRWGLLKKRLVGACPSCSSASGISFYRSELQPPKPPDVFLLKFCCCDRRGLLHDVTVVLCELELTIKRVKVSTTPDGRVMDLFYITDTRELLHTKKRQEDAYDNLRAVLGVSMISCEIEMVGREITACARGHSFLPPVITEDKFDEHQSGSHTSNNVSVTLDNSLSPAHTLVQIVCQDHKALLYDIMRTLKDYNIQKRNCEVDLFIMQADGKIIDPSKQAALCSRIRTELVRPLRVALVNRGPDTELLVANPVELSGKGRPLVFHDITLALKMLNIGIFSAEIGRHMIGDREWEVYRVLLDEGDDFSVPTNQIEDAVWKMLMGWEF
;
A
#
# COMPACT_ATOMS: atom_id res chain seq x y z
N MET A 1 -33.82 -13.17 1.41
CA MET A 1 -33.09 -13.99 2.41
C MET A 1 -31.90 -13.18 2.88
N GLY A 2 -31.78 -12.93 4.18
CA GLY A 2 -30.67 -12.15 4.72
C GLY A 2 -29.42 -13.01 4.82
N ILE A 3 -28.32 -12.57 4.21
CA ILE A 3 -26.99 -13.10 4.51
C ILE A 3 -26.71 -12.77 5.98
N LEU A 4 -26.35 -13.77 6.79
CA LEU A 4 -25.94 -13.52 8.17
C LEU A 4 -24.63 -12.72 8.13
N TYR A 5 -24.42 -11.81 9.08
CA TYR A 5 -23.25 -10.92 9.10
C TYR A 5 -21.91 -11.69 9.04
N ASP A 6 -21.86 -12.91 9.56
CA ASP A 6 -20.69 -13.78 9.54
C ASP A 6 -20.41 -14.49 8.21
N ASP A 7 -21.38 -14.50 7.29
CA ASP A 7 -21.30 -15.15 5.97
C ASP A 7 -20.78 -14.20 4.86
N VAL A 8 -20.63 -12.91 5.18
CA VAL A 8 -20.13 -11.90 4.22
C VAL A 8 -18.69 -12.21 3.79
N VAL A 9 -17.88 -12.72 4.71
CA VAL A 9 -16.49 -13.14 4.43
C VAL A 9 -16.24 -14.53 5.00
N ILE A 10 -15.93 -15.48 4.13
CA ILE A 10 -15.60 -16.85 4.48
C ILE A 10 -14.12 -17.08 4.17
N MET A 11 -13.40 -17.68 5.10
CA MET A 11 -11.98 -18.00 4.94
C MET A 11 -11.77 -19.50 5.12
N ARG A 12 -11.10 -20.12 4.14
CA ARG A 12 -10.65 -21.51 4.20
C ARG A 12 -9.13 -21.49 4.14
N GLN A 13 -8.51 -21.73 5.29
CA GLN A 13 -7.05 -21.77 5.40
C GLN A 13 -6.54 -23.12 4.88
N SER A 14 -5.42 -23.13 4.18
CA SER A 14 -4.75 -24.39 3.86
C SER A 14 -4.08 -24.98 5.10
N GLU A 15 -4.04 -26.29 5.17
CA GLU A 15 -3.35 -27.06 6.21
C GLU A 15 -1.84 -27.17 5.96
N LYS A 16 -1.37 -26.90 4.72
CA LYS A 16 0.05 -27.01 4.35
C LYS A 16 0.67 -25.66 4.04
N GLU A 17 1.93 -25.50 4.45
CA GLU A 17 2.73 -24.32 4.13
C GLU A 17 2.98 -24.24 2.61
N GLY A 18 2.77 -23.05 2.03
CA GLY A 18 2.91 -22.80 0.59
C GLY A 18 1.66 -23.12 -0.25
N GLU A 19 0.65 -23.80 0.31
CA GLU A 19 -0.63 -23.99 -0.37
C GLU A 19 -1.54 -22.77 -0.23
N ALA A 20 -2.33 -22.50 -1.28
CA ALA A 20 -3.21 -21.35 -1.30
C ALA A 20 -4.40 -21.51 -0.33
N SER A 21 -4.59 -20.51 0.52
CA SER A 21 -5.82 -20.32 1.29
C SER A 21 -6.85 -19.56 0.44
N VAL A 22 -8.13 -19.75 0.71
CA VAL A 22 -9.23 -19.14 -0.05
C VAL A 22 -10.00 -18.16 0.82
N ILE A 23 -10.16 -16.93 0.35
CA ILE A 23 -11.02 -15.90 0.95
C ILE A 23 -12.17 -15.63 0.00
N THR A 24 -13.40 -15.93 0.43
CA THR A 24 -14.62 -15.63 -0.31
C THR A 24 -15.33 -14.44 0.31
N VAL A 25 -15.70 -13.46 -0.49
CA VAL A 25 -16.46 -12.27 -0.10
C VAL A 25 -17.77 -12.25 -0.88
N ASN A 26 -18.89 -12.14 -0.18
CA ASN A 26 -20.23 -12.04 -0.76
C ASN A 26 -20.97 -10.87 -0.12
N CYS A 27 -20.99 -9.72 -0.80
CA CYS A 27 -21.53 -8.48 -0.25
C CYS A 27 -22.10 -7.57 -1.34
N PRO A 28 -22.87 -6.52 -0.98
CA PRO A 28 -23.28 -5.53 -1.96
C PRO A 28 -22.08 -4.89 -2.65
N ASP A 29 -22.25 -4.59 -3.93
CA ASP A 29 -21.18 -3.99 -4.73
C ASP A 29 -21.03 -2.49 -4.40
N LYS A 30 -19.80 -2.00 -4.54
CA LYS A 30 -19.47 -0.57 -4.59
C LYS A 30 -18.28 -0.37 -5.50
N THR A 31 -18.24 0.79 -6.15
CA THR A 31 -17.07 1.19 -6.94
C THR A 31 -15.81 1.12 -6.09
N GLY A 32 -14.80 0.40 -6.60
CA GLY A 32 -13.51 0.25 -5.93
C GLY A 32 -13.43 -0.80 -4.82
N LEU A 33 -14.48 -1.61 -4.58
CA LEU A 33 -14.45 -2.66 -3.55
C LEU A 33 -13.28 -3.64 -3.76
N GLY A 34 -13.08 -4.12 -4.98
CA GLY A 34 -11.97 -5.03 -5.29
C GLY A 34 -10.60 -4.45 -4.94
N CYS A 35 -10.40 -3.15 -5.19
CA CYS A 35 -9.19 -2.42 -4.82
C CYS A 35 -9.03 -2.33 -3.30
N ASP A 36 -10.09 -1.94 -2.57
CA ASP A 36 -10.09 -1.85 -1.11
C ASP A 36 -9.74 -3.21 -0.44
N LEU A 37 -10.32 -4.30 -0.95
CA LEU A 37 -10.08 -5.66 -0.45
C LEU A 37 -8.65 -6.14 -0.77
N CYS A 38 -8.16 -5.92 -1.99
CA CYS A 38 -6.77 -6.26 -2.36
C CYS A 38 -5.79 -5.52 -1.44
N ARG A 39 -6.02 -4.23 -1.20
CA ARG A 39 -5.19 -3.42 -0.30
C ARG A 39 -5.17 -3.99 1.12
N LEU A 40 -6.31 -4.40 1.66
CA LEU A 40 -6.38 -5.00 2.99
C LEU A 40 -5.62 -6.33 3.05
N ILE A 41 -5.79 -7.21 2.06
CA ILE A 41 -5.08 -8.50 2.02
C ILE A 41 -3.56 -8.27 1.99
N LEU A 42 -3.08 -7.34 1.15
CA LEU A 42 -1.68 -6.97 1.07
C LEU A 42 -1.16 -6.34 2.37
N PHE A 43 -1.96 -5.51 3.03
CA PHE A 43 -1.59 -4.88 4.30
C PHE A 43 -1.36 -5.91 5.42
N PHE A 44 -2.05 -7.05 5.37
CA PHE A 44 -1.80 -8.17 6.30
C PHE A 44 -0.61 -9.06 5.87
N GLY A 45 0.09 -8.69 4.81
CA GLY A 45 1.29 -9.37 4.33
C GLY A 45 1.02 -10.65 3.54
N LEU A 46 -0.21 -10.84 3.04
CA LEU A 46 -0.56 -11.97 2.17
C LEU A 46 -0.28 -11.64 0.70
N THR A 47 0.15 -12.64 -0.05
CA THR A 47 0.29 -12.58 -1.51
C THR A 47 -0.99 -13.09 -2.17
N ILE A 48 -1.55 -12.34 -3.12
CA ILE A 48 -2.72 -12.76 -3.88
C ILE A 48 -2.26 -13.44 -5.17
N LEU A 49 -2.54 -14.72 -5.32
CA LEU A 49 -2.18 -15.51 -6.51
C LEU A 49 -3.20 -15.33 -7.64
N ARG A 50 -4.48 -15.32 -7.25
CA ARG A 50 -5.61 -15.29 -8.18
C ARG A 50 -6.79 -14.60 -7.51
N VAL A 51 -7.62 -13.96 -8.33
CA VAL A 51 -8.90 -13.41 -7.90
C VAL A 51 -9.97 -13.63 -8.95
N ASP A 52 -11.10 -14.18 -8.55
CA ASP A 52 -12.30 -14.28 -9.38
C ASP A 52 -13.31 -13.27 -8.82
N VAL A 53 -13.90 -12.43 -9.69
CA VAL A 53 -14.87 -11.39 -9.30
C VAL A 53 -16.09 -11.50 -10.17
N SER A 54 -17.24 -11.85 -9.61
CA SER A 54 -18.53 -11.75 -10.29
C SER A 54 -19.37 -10.67 -9.64
N THR A 55 -20.02 -9.82 -10.42
CA THR A 55 -20.93 -8.78 -9.88
C THR A 55 -22.12 -8.59 -10.80
N ASP A 56 -23.29 -8.28 -10.25
CA ASP A 56 -24.42 -7.78 -11.04
C ASP A 56 -24.51 -6.25 -11.03
N GLY A 57 -23.56 -5.55 -10.38
CA GLY A 57 -23.55 -4.10 -10.15
C GLY A 57 -24.28 -3.66 -8.89
N LYS A 58 -24.95 -4.59 -8.20
CA LYS A 58 -25.59 -4.39 -6.88
C LYS A 58 -25.01 -5.32 -5.82
N TRP A 59 -24.64 -6.53 -6.21
CA TRP A 59 -24.02 -7.57 -5.40
C TRP A 59 -22.77 -8.07 -6.10
N CYS A 60 -21.75 -8.36 -5.31
CA CYS A 60 -20.51 -8.95 -5.78
C CYS A 60 -20.20 -10.23 -5.00
N TYR A 61 -19.60 -11.17 -5.74
CA TYR A 61 -19.04 -12.41 -5.23
C TYR A 61 -17.58 -12.47 -5.67
N ILE A 62 -16.66 -12.40 -4.71
CA ILE A 62 -15.23 -12.32 -4.94
C ILE A 62 -14.54 -13.49 -4.26
N VAL A 63 -13.68 -14.20 -4.97
CA VAL A 63 -12.85 -15.29 -4.42
C VAL A 63 -11.40 -14.94 -4.63
N PHE A 64 -10.63 -14.88 -3.55
CA PHE A 64 -9.19 -14.69 -3.57
C PHE A 64 -8.49 -15.99 -3.20
N TRP A 65 -7.46 -16.36 -3.96
CA TRP A 65 -6.49 -17.37 -3.58
C TRP A 65 -5.24 -16.65 -3.09
N VAL A 66 -4.87 -16.91 -1.84
CA VAL A 66 -3.84 -16.16 -1.14
C VAL A 66 -2.84 -17.07 -0.43
N ILE A 67 -1.58 -16.67 -0.40
CA ILE A 67 -0.55 -17.28 0.46
C ILE A 67 -0.31 -16.34 1.63
N GLY A 68 -0.51 -16.86 2.85
CA GLY A 68 -0.20 -16.17 4.09
C GLY A 68 1.09 -16.66 4.73
N LYS A 69 1.51 -15.98 5.79
CA LYS A 69 2.61 -16.40 6.67
C LYS A 69 2.03 -17.20 7.85
N PRO A 70 2.83 -18.04 8.53
CA PRO A 70 2.38 -18.71 9.76
C PRO A 70 1.87 -17.74 10.84
N THR A 71 2.37 -16.50 10.84
CA THR A 71 1.97 -15.43 11.77
C THR A 71 0.76 -14.61 11.30
N THR A 72 0.12 -14.98 10.18
CA THR A 72 -1.03 -14.23 9.65
C THR A 72 -2.21 -14.24 10.62
N ARG A 73 -2.67 -13.05 11.00
CA ARG A 73 -3.79 -12.84 11.93
C ARG A 73 -5.14 -12.91 11.22
N TRP A 74 -5.53 -14.11 10.79
CA TRP A 74 -6.74 -14.37 9.99
C TRP A 74 -8.02 -13.79 10.59
N GLY A 75 -8.23 -13.90 11.90
CA GLY A 75 -9.43 -13.35 12.56
C GLY A 75 -9.53 -11.82 12.45
N LEU A 76 -8.41 -11.12 12.57
CA LEU A 76 -8.36 -9.67 12.41
C LEU A 76 -8.53 -9.28 10.93
N LEU A 77 -7.90 -10.00 10.00
CA LEU A 77 -8.11 -9.80 8.56
C LEU A 77 -9.59 -9.95 8.21
N LYS A 78 -10.27 -11.01 8.68
CA LYS A 78 -11.72 -11.21 8.46
C LYS A 78 -12.51 -9.99 8.93
N LYS A 79 -12.24 -9.51 10.16
CA LYS A 79 -12.91 -8.32 10.71
C LYS A 79 -12.71 -7.08 9.83
N ARG A 80 -11.51 -6.87 9.28
CA ARG A 80 -11.23 -5.73 8.37
C ARG A 80 -11.91 -5.86 7.03
N LEU A 81 -11.90 -7.05 6.44
CA LEU A 81 -12.58 -7.31 5.16
C LEU A 81 -14.10 -7.10 5.30
N VAL A 82 -14.71 -7.62 6.36
CA VAL A 82 -16.13 -7.38 6.66
C VAL A 82 -16.41 -5.88 6.83
N GLY A 83 -15.55 -5.15 7.55
CA GLY A 83 -15.68 -3.70 7.72
C GLY A 83 -15.53 -2.87 6.44
N ALA A 84 -14.85 -3.41 5.42
CA ALA A 84 -14.72 -2.75 4.10
C ALA A 84 -15.90 -3.04 3.17
N CYS A 85 -16.68 -4.10 3.44
CA CYS A 85 -17.86 -4.46 2.67
C CYS A 85 -19.01 -3.48 2.95
N PRO A 86 -19.77 -3.04 1.94
CA PRO A 86 -20.99 -2.27 2.15
C PRO A 86 -22.02 -3.05 2.97
N SER A 87 -22.85 -2.34 3.72
CA SER A 87 -23.93 -2.99 4.47
C SER A 87 -25.05 -3.43 3.53
N CYS A 88 -25.73 -4.54 3.85
CA CYS A 88 -26.86 -5.06 3.05
C CYS A 88 -27.99 -4.03 2.87
N SER A 89 -28.11 -3.05 3.78
CA SER A 89 -29.06 -1.93 3.67
C SER A 89 -28.78 -1.01 2.47
N SER A 90 -27.53 -0.95 2.00
CA SER A 90 -27.14 -0.19 0.81
C SER A 90 -27.68 -0.81 -0.49
N ALA A 91 -27.90 -2.13 -0.53
CA ALA A 91 -28.47 -2.82 -1.70
C ALA A 91 -29.99 -2.59 -1.87
N SER A 92 -30.68 -2.17 -0.81
CA SER A 92 -32.14 -2.01 -0.80
C SER A 92 -32.63 -0.67 -1.38
N GLY A 93 -31.73 0.18 -1.89
CA GLY A 93 -32.11 1.49 -2.45
C GLY A 93 -32.65 2.49 -1.41
N ILE A 94 -32.47 2.24 -0.11
CA ILE A 94 -32.92 3.14 0.97
C ILE A 94 -31.80 4.13 1.37
N SER A 95 -30.59 4.00 0.80
CA SER A 95 -29.43 4.84 1.14
C SER A 95 -29.33 6.14 0.32
N PHE A 96 -30.42 6.71 -0.20
CA PHE A 96 -30.39 7.95 -0.97
C PHE A 96 -29.98 9.21 -0.17
N TYR A 97 -29.78 9.10 1.15
CA TYR A 97 -29.36 10.23 1.99
C TYR A 97 -28.35 9.83 3.09
N ARG A 98 -27.29 9.09 2.77
CA ARG A 98 -26.06 9.20 3.59
C ARG A 98 -25.14 10.19 2.89
N SER A 99 -25.11 11.39 3.44
CA SER A 99 -24.32 12.53 2.98
C SER A 99 -22.83 12.17 2.88
N GLU A 100 -22.35 11.89 1.66
CA GLU A 100 -20.93 11.89 1.29
C GLU A 100 -20.43 13.32 0.96
N LEU A 101 -21.16 14.35 1.39
CA LEU A 101 -20.82 15.76 1.12
C LEU A 101 -19.87 16.38 2.15
N GLN A 102 -19.41 15.62 3.15
CA GLN A 102 -18.35 16.10 4.05
C GLN A 102 -17.03 15.41 3.68
N PRO A 103 -15.97 16.18 3.36
CA PRO A 103 -14.65 15.60 3.21
C PRO A 103 -14.32 14.85 4.50
N PRO A 104 -13.75 13.63 4.41
CA PRO A 104 -13.43 12.84 5.60
C PRO A 104 -12.57 13.71 6.52
N LYS A 105 -12.97 13.75 7.78
CA LYS A 105 -12.22 14.49 8.81
C LYS A 105 -10.77 13.98 8.77
N PRO A 106 -9.77 14.87 8.67
CA PRO A 106 -8.38 14.44 8.66
C PRO A 106 -8.07 13.66 9.94
N PRO A 107 -7.33 12.53 9.84
CA PRO A 107 -7.05 11.69 10.99
C PRO A 107 -6.24 12.47 12.03
N ASP A 108 -6.48 12.19 13.30
CA ASP A 108 -5.68 12.76 14.38
C ASP A 108 -4.26 12.15 14.32
N VAL A 109 -3.26 13.02 14.51
CA VAL A 109 -1.84 12.67 14.46
C VAL A 109 -1.32 12.54 15.89
N PHE A 110 -0.49 11.53 16.12
CA PHE A 110 0.15 11.28 17.40
C PHE A 110 1.67 11.30 17.20
N LEU A 111 2.38 11.83 18.18
CA LEU A 111 3.83 11.74 18.27
C LEU A 111 4.16 10.63 19.26
N LEU A 112 4.76 9.57 18.75
CA LEU A 112 5.38 8.51 19.53
C LEU A 112 6.86 8.84 19.68
N LYS A 113 7.25 9.23 20.90
CA LYS A 113 8.64 9.45 21.30
C LYS A 113 9.17 8.14 21.83
N PHE A 114 10.24 7.65 21.23
CA PHE A 114 10.76 6.32 21.49
C PHE A 114 12.26 6.40 21.81
N CYS A 115 12.65 5.88 22.97
CA CYS A 115 14.05 5.79 23.38
C CYS A 115 14.46 4.33 23.52
N CYS A 116 15.56 3.95 22.87
CA CYS A 116 16.10 2.58 22.92
C CYS A 116 17.62 2.59 22.75
N CYS A 117 18.30 1.55 23.23
CA CYS A 117 19.70 1.30 22.85
C CYS A 117 19.77 1.04 21.33
N ASP A 118 20.71 1.69 20.64
CA ASP A 118 20.81 1.56 19.19
C ASP A 118 21.23 0.15 18.78
N ARG A 119 20.65 -0.33 17.68
CA ARG A 119 21.09 -1.54 16.98
C ARG A 119 20.63 -1.50 15.53
N ARG A 120 21.42 -2.13 14.67
CA ARG A 120 21.07 -2.25 13.25
C ARG A 120 19.72 -2.95 13.09
N GLY A 121 18.88 -2.39 12.23
CA GLY A 121 17.53 -2.88 11.98
C GLY A 121 16.48 -2.50 13.04
N LEU A 122 16.82 -1.70 14.06
CA LEU A 122 15.87 -1.25 15.09
C LEU A 122 14.62 -0.59 14.48
N LEU A 123 14.82 0.34 13.53
CA LEU A 123 13.72 1.04 12.87
C LEU A 123 12.77 0.10 12.13
N HIS A 124 13.31 -0.95 11.49
CA HIS A 124 12.48 -1.96 10.84
C HIS A 124 11.65 -2.73 11.88
N ASP A 125 12.26 -3.17 12.98
CA ASP A 125 11.56 -3.93 14.02
C ASP A 125 10.44 -3.11 14.67
N VAL A 126 10.67 -1.81 14.92
CA VAL A 126 9.62 -0.87 15.34
C VAL A 126 8.54 -0.73 14.27
N THR A 127 8.93 -0.60 13.00
CA THR A 127 7.99 -0.48 11.87
C THR A 127 7.11 -1.72 11.74
N VAL A 128 7.63 -2.92 11.99
CA VAL A 128 6.84 -4.17 12.05
C VAL A 128 5.75 -4.06 13.10
N VAL A 129 6.11 -3.69 14.34
CA VAL A 129 5.15 -3.53 15.44
C VAL A 129 4.07 -2.49 15.11
N LEU A 130 4.47 -1.34 14.57
CA LEU A 130 3.51 -0.29 14.20
C LEU A 130 2.56 -0.76 13.09
N CYS A 131 3.06 -1.47 12.07
CA CYS A 131 2.23 -2.07 11.02
C CYS A 131 1.27 -3.11 11.60
N GLU A 132 1.73 -3.99 12.50
CA GLU A 132 0.89 -4.97 13.17
C GLU A 132 -0.19 -4.31 14.02
N LEU A 133 0.11 -3.18 14.65
CA LEU A 133 -0.88 -2.40 15.39
C LEU A 133 -1.82 -1.63 14.46
N GLU A 134 -1.61 -1.57 13.15
CA GLU A 134 -2.36 -0.74 12.19
C GLU A 134 -2.14 0.77 12.39
N LEU A 135 -0.96 1.13 12.89
CA LEU A 135 -0.47 2.49 13.04
C LEU A 135 0.36 2.85 11.81
N THR A 136 -0.03 3.93 11.13
CA THR A 136 0.65 4.39 9.90
C THR A 136 1.65 5.49 10.25
N ILE A 137 2.91 5.31 9.84
CA ILE A 137 3.95 6.33 9.98
C ILE A 137 3.75 7.42 8.92
N LYS A 138 3.86 8.68 9.33
CA LYS A 138 3.84 9.88 8.46
C LYS A 138 5.21 10.54 8.38
N ARG A 139 5.97 10.52 9.48
CA ARG A 139 7.34 11.01 9.52
C ARG A 139 8.08 10.30 10.64
N VAL A 140 9.35 10.01 10.44
CA VAL A 140 10.26 9.56 11.49
C VAL A 140 11.54 10.38 11.44
N LYS A 141 11.94 10.88 12.61
CA LYS A 141 13.28 11.43 12.81
C LYS A 141 14.02 10.47 13.71
N VAL A 142 15.14 9.96 13.23
CA VAL A 142 16.06 9.14 14.03
C VAL A 142 17.14 10.08 14.53
N SER A 143 17.55 9.90 15.78
CA SER A 143 18.64 10.68 16.36
C SER A 143 19.40 9.81 17.34
N THR A 144 20.63 9.45 16.98
CA THR A 144 21.52 8.68 17.84
C THR A 144 22.33 9.64 18.71
N THR A 145 22.26 9.47 20.02
CA THR A 145 23.03 10.24 20.99
C THR A 145 24.45 9.68 21.12
N PRO A 146 25.45 10.49 21.53
CA PRO A 146 26.86 10.06 21.59
C PRO A 146 27.13 8.86 22.53
N ASP A 147 26.20 8.55 23.42
CA ASP A 147 26.23 7.40 24.33
C ASP A 147 25.64 6.11 23.72
N GLY A 148 25.32 6.11 22.42
CA GLY A 148 24.82 4.94 21.69
C GLY A 148 23.32 4.65 21.89
N ARG A 149 22.55 5.61 22.40
CA ARG A 149 21.08 5.51 22.47
C ARG A 149 20.43 6.19 21.27
N VAL A 150 19.24 5.78 20.93
CA VAL A 150 18.41 6.39 19.89
C VAL A 150 17.22 7.08 20.53
N MET A 151 16.93 8.29 20.06
CA MET A 151 15.74 9.06 20.35
C MET A 151 14.93 9.25 19.07
N ASP A 152 14.02 8.32 18.79
CA ASP A 152 13.19 8.35 17.61
C ASP A 152 11.87 9.11 17.87
N LEU A 153 11.49 9.92 16.90
CA LEU A 153 10.26 10.68 16.90
C LEU A 153 9.38 10.22 15.72
N PHE A 154 8.38 9.39 16.01
CA PHE A 154 7.42 8.90 15.02
C PHE A 154 6.14 9.72 15.05
N TYR A 155 5.82 10.35 13.93
CA TYR A 155 4.51 10.95 13.70
C TYR A 155 3.61 9.90 13.07
N ILE A 156 2.58 9.45 13.77
CA ILE A 156 1.74 8.33 13.39
C ILE A 156 0.26 8.68 13.37
N THR A 157 -0.52 7.95 12.56
CA THR A 157 -1.98 7.98 12.56
C THR A 157 -2.53 6.59 12.84
N ASP A 158 -3.62 6.48 13.60
CA ASP A 158 -4.24 5.20 13.92
C ASP A 158 -5.40 4.87 12.98
N THR A 159 -5.25 3.80 12.19
CA THR A 159 -6.32 3.31 11.30
C THR A 159 -7.56 2.86 12.06
N ARG A 160 -7.40 2.50 13.35
CA ARG A 160 -8.52 2.13 14.22
C ARG A 160 -9.20 3.33 14.85
N GLU A 161 -8.61 4.52 14.76
CA GLU A 161 -9.06 5.76 15.41
C GLU A 161 -9.22 5.65 16.94
N LEU A 162 -8.46 4.78 17.60
CA LEU A 162 -8.56 4.50 19.04
C LEU A 162 -7.34 4.97 19.84
N LEU A 163 -6.28 5.45 19.20
CA LEU A 163 -5.02 5.83 19.87
C LEU A 163 -5.14 7.03 20.81
N HIS A 164 -6.27 7.73 20.78
CA HIS A 164 -6.63 8.73 21.80
C HIS A 164 -7.00 8.10 23.16
N THR A 165 -7.26 6.78 23.20
CA THR A 165 -7.61 6.05 24.43
C THR A 165 -6.36 5.49 25.11
N LYS A 166 -6.32 5.52 26.45
CA LYS A 166 -5.20 4.98 27.24
C LYS A 166 -4.94 3.50 26.96
N LYS A 167 -6.00 2.69 26.90
CA LYS A 167 -5.89 1.25 26.61
C LYS A 167 -5.16 0.98 25.30
N ARG A 168 -5.46 1.74 24.24
CA ARG A 168 -4.80 1.57 22.94
C ARG A 168 -3.33 2.00 22.95
N GLN A 169 -2.99 2.99 23.77
CA GLN A 169 -1.61 3.44 23.98
C GLN A 169 -0.82 2.42 24.80
N GLU A 170 -1.43 1.87 25.86
CA GLU A 170 -0.87 0.78 26.67
C GLU A 170 -0.64 -0.47 25.81
N ASP A 171 -1.62 -0.88 25.01
CA ASP A 171 -1.47 -1.98 24.05
C ASP A 171 -0.27 -1.73 23.10
N ALA A 172 -0.11 -0.51 22.60
CA ALA A 172 1.00 -0.16 21.71
C ALA A 172 2.36 -0.23 22.43
N TYR A 173 2.42 0.29 23.66
CA TYR A 173 3.60 0.21 24.52
C TYR A 173 4.00 -1.24 24.80
N ASP A 174 3.05 -2.08 25.18
CA ASP A 174 3.31 -3.49 25.53
C ASP A 174 3.81 -4.29 24.33
N ASN A 175 3.26 -4.06 23.13
CA ASN A 175 3.74 -4.72 21.91
C ASN A 175 5.17 -4.28 21.54
N LEU A 176 5.49 -2.99 21.66
CA LEU A 176 6.85 -2.49 21.45
C LEU A 176 7.81 -3.12 22.47
N ARG A 177 7.42 -3.15 23.74
CA ARG A 177 8.22 -3.75 24.82
C ARG A 177 8.43 -5.24 24.64
N ALA A 178 7.44 -5.97 24.12
CA ALA A 178 7.55 -7.39 23.83
C ALA A 178 8.62 -7.70 22.77
N VAL A 179 8.75 -6.86 21.74
CA VAL A 179 9.73 -7.06 20.65
C VAL A 179 11.12 -6.55 21.04
N LEU A 180 11.20 -5.45 21.79
CA LEU A 180 12.46 -4.75 22.05
C LEU A 180 13.10 -5.13 23.39
N GLY A 181 12.29 -5.68 24.31
CA GLY A 181 12.72 -6.17 25.60
C GLY A 181 13.37 -5.07 26.45
N VAL A 182 14.50 -5.43 27.07
CA VAL A 182 15.27 -4.54 27.97
C VAL A 182 15.96 -3.37 27.25
N SER A 183 16.02 -3.40 25.92
CA SER A 183 16.66 -2.34 25.12
C SER A 183 15.81 -1.07 25.08
N MET A 184 14.49 -1.21 25.28
CA MET A 184 13.54 -0.11 25.29
C MET A 184 13.61 0.64 26.63
N ILE A 185 13.97 1.92 26.56
CA ILE A 185 14.19 2.79 27.71
C ILE A 185 12.90 3.56 28.03
N SER A 186 12.27 4.17 27.03
CA SER A 186 11.00 4.87 27.19
C SER A 186 10.17 4.88 25.91
N CYS A 187 8.86 5.01 26.05
CA CYS A 187 7.93 5.23 24.95
C CYS A 187 6.76 6.07 25.44
N GLU A 188 6.57 7.22 24.81
CA GLU A 188 5.52 8.17 25.14
C GLU A 188 4.71 8.46 23.89
N ILE A 189 3.38 8.45 24.01
CA ILE A 189 2.46 8.77 22.92
C ILE A 189 1.66 9.99 23.30
N GLU A 190 1.84 11.07 22.55
CA GLU A 190 1.08 12.30 22.73
C GLU A 190 0.28 12.63 21.47
N MET A 191 -0.95 13.10 21.65
CA MET A 191 -1.73 13.63 20.53
C MET A 191 -1.12 14.96 20.13
N VAL A 192 -0.85 15.13 18.84
CA VAL A 192 -0.35 16.39 18.31
C VAL A 192 -1.40 17.03 17.43
N GLY A 193 -1.59 18.34 17.60
CA GLY A 193 -2.60 19.10 16.88
C GLY A 193 -2.50 18.93 15.36
N ARG A 194 -3.64 19.03 14.68
CA ARG A 194 -3.76 18.84 13.23
C ARG A 194 -2.93 19.80 12.39
N GLU A 195 -2.39 20.86 13.00
CA GLU A 195 -1.55 21.86 12.34
C GLU A 195 -0.20 21.28 11.88
N ILE A 196 0.33 20.23 12.54
CA ILE A 196 1.54 19.54 12.05
C ILE A 196 1.25 18.77 10.75
N THR A 197 0.02 18.33 10.53
CA THR A 197 -0.40 17.70 9.26
C THR A 197 -0.49 18.70 8.10
N ALA A 198 -0.53 20.01 8.33
CA ALA A 198 -0.38 20.99 7.25
C ALA A 198 1.03 20.95 6.63
N CYS A 199 1.99 20.32 7.30
CA CYS A 199 3.31 19.99 6.79
C CYS A 199 3.36 18.68 5.96
N ALA A 200 2.23 17.95 5.80
CA ALA A 200 2.17 16.73 5.00
C ALA A 200 1.98 16.96 3.49
N ARG A 201 1.68 18.21 3.07
CA ARG A 201 1.95 18.65 1.69
C ARG A 201 3.46 18.82 1.62
N GLY A 202 4.15 17.96 0.86
CA GLY A 202 5.60 17.95 0.85
C GLY A 202 6.18 19.32 0.52
N HIS A 203 6.78 19.99 1.50
CA HIS A 203 7.36 21.33 1.35
C HIS A 203 8.75 21.30 0.67
N SER A 204 9.05 20.25 -0.08
CA SER A 204 10.38 20.02 -0.67
C SER A 204 10.31 19.81 -2.17
N PHE A 205 11.24 20.46 -2.88
CA PHE A 205 11.52 20.23 -4.28
C PHE A 205 11.80 18.74 -4.51
N LEU A 206 11.04 18.09 -5.39
CA LEU A 206 11.30 16.71 -5.80
C LEU A 206 12.29 16.70 -6.97
N PRO A 207 13.32 15.84 -6.95
CA PRO A 207 14.24 15.70 -8.07
C PRO A 207 13.52 15.32 -9.38
N PRO A 208 14.03 15.77 -10.56
CA PRO A 208 13.50 15.41 -11.87
C PRO A 208 13.33 13.90 -12.10
N VAL A 209 14.21 13.09 -11.51
CA VAL A 209 14.17 11.62 -11.59
C VAL A 209 12.84 11.02 -11.13
N ILE A 210 12.13 11.71 -10.25
CA ILE A 210 10.80 11.30 -9.74
C ILE A 210 9.67 12.03 -10.46
N THR A 211 9.89 13.26 -10.91
CA THR A 211 8.83 14.13 -11.44
C THR A 211 8.67 14.10 -12.96
N GLU A 212 9.70 13.70 -13.70
CA GLU A 212 9.64 13.65 -15.16
C GLU A 212 9.02 12.33 -15.65
N ASP A 213 7.91 12.42 -16.39
CA ASP A 213 7.32 11.32 -17.17
C ASP A 213 8.06 11.06 -18.50
N LYS A 214 9.16 11.78 -18.75
CA LYS A 214 9.92 11.71 -20.01
C LYS A 214 10.93 10.57 -19.96
N PHE A 215 10.45 9.35 -20.18
CA PHE A 215 11.32 8.24 -20.55
C PHE A 215 10.97 7.80 -21.98
N ASP A 216 11.67 8.40 -22.94
CA ASP A 216 11.97 7.75 -24.21
C ASP A 216 12.75 6.46 -23.94
N GLU A 217 12.51 5.44 -24.76
CA GLU A 217 12.98 4.04 -24.64
C GLU A 217 14.51 3.81 -24.57
N HIS A 218 15.33 4.85 -24.36
CA HIS A 218 16.78 4.83 -24.59
C HIS A 218 17.63 5.28 -23.38
N GLN A 219 17.16 5.10 -22.13
CA GLN A 219 18.04 5.21 -20.95
C GLN A 219 18.07 3.92 -20.12
N SER A 220 19.17 3.21 -20.27
CA SER A 220 19.53 1.89 -19.71
C SER A 220 19.73 1.87 -18.18
N GLY A 221 18.88 2.53 -17.39
CA GLY A 221 19.08 2.62 -15.93
C GLY A 221 17.85 2.53 -15.05
N SER A 222 16.63 2.52 -15.59
CA SER A 222 15.41 2.48 -14.76
C SER A 222 14.87 1.05 -14.69
N HIS A 223 14.72 0.50 -13.48
CA HIS A 223 14.05 -0.79 -13.26
C HIS A 223 12.61 -0.75 -13.82
N THR A 224 12.40 -1.34 -15.00
CA THR A 224 11.09 -1.47 -15.66
C THR A 224 10.69 -2.93 -15.77
N SER A 225 9.39 -3.22 -15.63
CA SER A 225 8.84 -4.53 -15.99
C SER A 225 8.88 -4.69 -17.51
N ASN A 226 9.67 -5.66 -17.99
CA ASN A 226 9.73 -5.99 -19.41
C ASN A 226 8.49 -6.81 -19.79
N ASN A 227 7.91 -6.56 -20.98
CA ASN A 227 6.80 -7.33 -21.57
C ASN A 227 5.41 -7.11 -20.94
N VAL A 228 4.99 -5.85 -20.78
CA VAL A 228 3.57 -5.54 -20.49
C VAL A 228 2.79 -5.41 -21.79
N SER A 229 1.77 -6.25 -21.99
CA SER A 229 0.80 -6.12 -23.08
C SER A 229 -0.62 -6.05 -22.53
N VAL A 230 -1.40 -5.09 -23.03
CA VAL A 230 -2.81 -4.91 -22.68
C VAL A 230 -3.62 -4.94 -23.98
N THR A 231 -4.51 -5.91 -24.12
CA THR A 231 -5.40 -6.05 -25.27
C THR A 231 -6.85 -5.86 -24.85
N LEU A 232 -7.67 -5.35 -25.77
CA LEU A 232 -9.11 -5.17 -25.58
C LEU A 232 -9.86 -5.94 -26.65
N ASP A 233 -10.88 -6.68 -26.23
CA ASP A 233 -11.74 -7.45 -27.14
C ASP A 233 -13.22 -7.23 -26.82
N ASN A 234 -13.96 -6.71 -27.79
CA ASN A 234 -15.40 -6.48 -27.71
C ASN A 234 -16.24 -7.58 -28.39
N SER A 235 -15.61 -8.60 -28.98
CA SER A 235 -16.28 -9.66 -29.75
C SER A 235 -16.89 -10.76 -28.88
N LEU A 236 -16.31 -11.02 -27.70
CA LEU A 236 -16.63 -12.17 -26.85
C LEU A 236 -17.86 -11.97 -25.95
N SER A 237 -18.42 -10.77 -25.89
CA SER A 237 -19.63 -10.48 -25.11
C SER A 237 -20.42 -9.40 -25.84
N PRO A 238 -21.76 -9.45 -25.93
CA PRO A 238 -22.55 -8.36 -26.50
C PRO A 238 -22.61 -7.11 -25.59
N ALA A 239 -22.31 -7.25 -24.29
CA ALA A 239 -22.49 -6.20 -23.28
C ALA A 239 -21.19 -5.73 -22.59
N HIS A 240 -20.08 -6.45 -22.75
CA HIS A 240 -18.85 -6.22 -21.98
C HIS A 240 -17.62 -6.10 -22.88
N THR A 241 -16.62 -5.37 -22.42
CA THR A 241 -15.28 -5.32 -23.03
C THR A 241 -14.37 -6.26 -22.25
N LEU A 242 -13.73 -7.21 -22.92
CA LEU A 242 -12.65 -8.01 -22.33
C LEU A 242 -11.35 -7.19 -22.36
N VAL A 243 -10.65 -7.10 -21.23
CA VAL A 243 -9.26 -6.62 -21.14
C VAL A 243 -8.37 -7.78 -20.76
N GLN A 244 -7.38 -8.09 -21.57
CA GLN A 244 -6.38 -9.10 -21.24
C GLN A 244 -5.07 -8.40 -20.93
N ILE A 245 -4.45 -8.75 -19.81
CA ILE A 245 -3.22 -8.12 -19.34
C ILE A 245 -2.15 -9.18 -19.18
N VAL A 246 -1.10 -9.15 -19.99
CA VAL A 246 0.07 -10.01 -19.79
C VAL A 246 1.20 -9.14 -19.26
N CYS A 247 1.76 -9.49 -18.11
CA CYS A 247 2.87 -8.79 -17.48
C CYS A 247 3.63 -9.71 -16.53
N GLN A 248 4.82 -9.29 -16.11
CA GLN A 248 5.57 -9.98 -15.06
C GLN A 248 4.84 -9.86 -13.72
N ASP A 249 4.70 -11.01 -13.04
CA ASP A 249 4.09 -11.03 -11.71
C ASP A 249 4.96 -10.30 -10.68
N HIS A 250 4.29 -9.66 -9.73
CA HIS A 250 4.91 -8.93 -8.64
C HIS A 250 3.93 -8.76 -7.48
N LYS A 251 4.50 -8.56 -6.29
CA LYS A 251 3.75 -8.21 -5.09
C LYS A 251 2.83 -7.03 -5.42
N ALA A 252 1.56 -7.15 -5.03
CA ALA A 252 0.51 -6.17 -5.25
C ALA A 252 0.03 -5.96 -6.69
N LEU A 253 0.42 -6.78 -7.68
CA LEU A 253 -0.03 -6.68 -9.07
C LEU A 253 -1.56 -6.47 -9.18
N LEU A 254 -2.35 -7.31 -8.51
CA LEU A 254 -3.81 -7.19 -8.53
C LEU A 254 -4.33 -5.89 -7.90
N TYR A 255 -3.67 -5.36 -6.87
CA TYR A 255 -4.00 -4.04 -6.34
C TYR A 255 -3.66 -2.93 -7.33
N ASP A 256 -2.49 -2.99 -7.98
CA ASP A 256 -2.06 -1.96 -8.93
C ASP A 256 -2.98 -1.90 -10.16
N ILE A 257 -3.45 -3.07 -10.65
CA ILE A 257 -4.50 -3.16 -11.67
C ILE A 257 -5.82 -2.56 -11.16
N MET A 258 -6.30 -3.00 -9.99
CA MET A 258 -7.61 -2.60 -9.46
C MET A 258 -7.66 -1.12 -9.08
N ARG A 259 -6.55 -0.54 -8.60
CA ARG A 259 -6.40 0.90 -8.36
C ARG A 259 -6.62 1.66 -9.66
N THR A 260 -5.92 1.26 -10.72
CA THR A 260 -6.03 1.89 -12.03
C THR A 260 -7.46 1.83 -12.57
N LEU A 261 -8.15 0.69 -12.41
CA LEU A 261 -9.55 0.56 -12.84
C LEU A 261 -10.53 1.36 -11.98
N LYS A 262 -10.29 1.47 -10.66
CA LYS A 262 -11.10 2.24 -9.72
C LYS A 262 -11.14 3.72 -10.11
N ASP A 263 -9.99 4.28 -10.50
CA ASP A 263 -9.88 5.69 -10.89
C ASP A 263 -10.67 6.02 -12.18
N TYR A 264 -11.02 5.03 -12.99
CA TYR A 264 -11.84 5.18 -14.21
C TYR A 264 -13.34 4.89 -14.00
N ASN A 265 -13.79 4.64 -12.77
CA ASN A 265 -15.17 4.21 -12.45
C ASN A 265 -15.63 2.95 -13.21
N ILE A 266 -14.71 2.04 -13.51
CA ILE A 266 -15.00 0.83 -14.27
C ILE A 266 -15.42 -0.29 -13.32
N GLN A 267 -16.57 -0.93 -13.60
CA GLN A 267 -17.06 -2.10 -12.85
C GLN A 267 -16.60 -3.41 -13.53
N LYS A 268 -16.16 -4.40 -12.75
CA LYS A 268 -15.51 -5.65 -13.20
C LYS A 268 -16.40 -6.87 -12.98
N ARG A 269 -16.52 -7.79 -13.96
CA ARG A 269 -17.46 -8.92 -13.95
C ARG A 269 -16.91 -10.36 -14.08
N ASN A 270 -15.61 -10.63 -14.20
CA ASN A 270 -14.96 -11.96 -14.03
C ASN A 270 -13.41 -11.83 -14.00
N CYS A 271 -12.66 -12.84 -13.52
CA CYS A 271 -11.20 -12.88 -13.73
C CYS A 271 -10.49 -14.22 -13.61
N GLU A 272 -9.58 -14.45 -14.57
CA GLU A 272 -8.28 -15.10 -14.42
C GLU A 272 -7.37 -14.38 -15.44
N VAL A 273 -6.81 -13.20 -15.08
CA VAL A 273 -6.03 -12.30 -15.97
C VAL A 273 -6.80 -11.74 -17.22
N ASP A 274 -8.01 -12.24 -17.45
CA ASP A 274 -9.04 -11.73 -18.35
C ASP A 274 -10.08 -10.92 -17.57
N LEU A 275 -10.13 -9.60 -17.76
CA LEU A 275 -11.04 -8.68 -17.09
C LEU A 275 -12.21 -8.34 -17.99
N PHE A 276 -13.42 -8.79 -17.66
CA PHE A 276 -14.62 -8.22 -18.29
C PHE A 276 -14.99 -6.92 -17.60
N ILE A 277 -14.93 -5.81 -18.33
CA ILE A 277 -15.23 -4.47 -17.85
C ILE A 277 -16.39 -3.82 -18.59
N MET A 278 -17.08 -2.91 -17.89
CA MET A 278 -18.19 -2.12 -18.44
C MET A 278 -18.14 -0.70 -17.83
N GLN A 279 -18.42 0.31 -18.65
CA GLN A 279 -18.72 1.68 -18.20
C GLN A 279 -20.22 1.79 -17.83
N ALA A 280 -20.63 2.88 -17.20
CA ALA A 280 -22.02 3.11 -16.81
C ALA A 280 -23.01 3.08 -18.01
N ASP A 281 -22.51 3.34 -19.22
CA ASP A 281 -23.22 3.36 -20.50
C ASP A 281 -23.00 2.09 -21.37
N GLY A 282 -22.26 1.10 -20.89
CA GLY A 282 -22.03 -0.18 -21.56
C GLY A 282 -20.57 -0.45 -21.93
N LYS A 283 -20.32 -1.04 -23.11
CA LYS A 283 -18.97 -1.32 -23.60
C LYS A 283 -18.16 -0.05 -23.81
N ILE A 284 -16.85 -0.16 -23.68
CA ILE A 284 -15.95 0.89 -24.17
C ILE A 284 -15.86 0.72 -25.69
N ILE A 285 -16.64 1.50 -26.44
CA ILE A 285 -16.65 1.46 -27.92
C ILE A 285 -15.67 2.47 -28.50
N ASP A 286 -15.53 3.63 -27.85
CA ASP A 286 -14.69 4.72 -28.33
C ASP A 286 -13.20 4.31 -28.35
N PRO A 287 -12.54 4.30 -29.53
CA PRO A 287 -11.14 3.88 -29.64
C PRO A 287 -10.18 4.75 -28.83
N SER A 288 -10.48 6.04 -28.63
CA SER A 288 -9.63 6.92 -27.84
C SER A 288 -9.68 6.58 -26.35
N LYS A 289 -10.87 6.29 -25.81
CA LYS A 289 -11.05 5.76 -24.44
C LYS A 289 -10.37 4.41 -24.24
N GLN A 290 -10.46 3.52 -25.23
CA GLN A 290 -9.78 2.23 -25.22
C GLN A 290 -8.26 2.40 -25.16
N ALA A 291 -7.69 3.20 -26.07
CA ALA A 291 -6.26 3.47 -26.11
C ALA A 291 -5.76 4.16 -24.83
N ALA A 292 -6.53 5.10 -24.28
CA ALA A 292 -6.20 5.77 -23.02
C ALA A 292 -6.17 4.79 -21.84
N LEU A 293 -7.14 3.88 -21.75
CA LEU A 293 -7.17 2.85 -20.71
C LEU A 293 -5.99 1.87 -20.84
N CYS A 294 -5.73 1.37 -22.05
CA CYS A 294 -4.59 0.49 -22.33
C CYS A 294 -3.25 1.16 -21.97
N SER A 295 -3.07 2.41 -22.42
CA SER A 295 -1.88 3.20 -22.13
C SER A 295 -1.70 3.36 -20.62
N ARG A 296 -2.78 3.71 -19.89
CA ARG A 296 -2.70 3.88 -18.46
C ARG A 296 -2.34 2.59 -17.73
N ILE A 297 -3.05 1.48 -17.98
CA ILE A 297 -2.74 0.18 -17.38
C ILE A 297 -1.29 -0.21 -17.67
N ARG A 298 -0.83 -0.01 -18.91
CA ARG A 298 0.56 -0.30 -19.29
C ARG A 298 1.56 0.52 -18.48
N THR A 299 1.39 1.84 -18.40
CA THR A 299 2.28 2.73 -17.64
C THR A 299 2.34 2.34 -16.15
N GLU A 300 1.20 1.99 -15.56
CA GLU A 300 1.10 1.60 -14.15
C GLU A 300 1.80 0.27 -13.87
N LEU A 301 1.77 -0.68 -14.82
CA LEU A 301 2.38 -2.00 -14.66
C LEU A 301 3.86 -2.04 -15.05
N VAL A 302 4.31 -1.14 -15.94
CA VAL A 302 5.72 -1.02 -16.30
C VAL A 302 6.53 -0.49 -15.12
N ARG A 303 5.98 0.47 -14.37
CA ARG A 303 6.65 1.07 -13.21
C ARG A 303 5.65 1.34 -12.07
N PRO A 304 5.22 0.29 -11.33
CA PRO A 304 4.21 0.43 -10.26
C PRO A 304 4.62 1.34 -9.11
N LEU A 305 5.94 1.45 -8.89
CA LEU A 305 6.61 2.32 -7.93
C LEU A 305 7.78 3.00 -8.65
N ARG A 306 8.21 4.18 -8.19
CA ARG A 306 9.47 4.79 -8.65
C ARG A 306 10.46 4.71 -7.51
N VAL A 307 11.63 4.12 -7.75
CA VAL A 307 12.76 4.14 -6.81
C VAL A 307 13.87 4.94 -7.47
N ALA A 308 14.56 5.75 -6.67
CA ALA A 308 15.72 6.51 -7.10
C ALA A 308 16.62 6.78 -5.91
N LEU A 309 17.92 6.71 -6.11
CA LEU A 309 18.91 7.21 -5.17
C LEU A 309 19.44 8.56 -5.64
N VAL A 310 19.47 9.57 -4.76
CA VAL A 310 19.97 10.90 -5.09
C VAL A 310 20.98 11.40 -4.07
N ASN A 311 21.98 12.13 -4.54
CA ASN A 311 22.95 12.78 -3.66
C ASN A 311 22.39 14.12 -3.18
N ARG A 312 22.43 14.36 -1.87
CA ARG A 312 22.00 15.58 -1.20
C ARG A 312 23.18 16.21 -0.46
N GLY A 313 24.13 16.75 -1.23
CA GLY A 313 25.39 17.23 -0.67
C GLY A 313 26.29 16.04 -0.31
N PRO A 314 26.75 15.91 0.95
CA PRO A 314 27.54 14.74 1.38
C PRO A 314 26.66 13.51 1.63
N ASP A 315 25.35 13.68 1.81
CA ASP A 315 24.46 12.60 2.22
C ASP A 315 23.77 11.95 1.03
N THR A 316 23.45 10.67 1.14
CA THR A 316 22.62 9.95 0.16
C THR A 316 21.17 9.86 0.63
N GLU A 317 20.25 10.23 -0.26
CA GLU A 317 18.81 10.17 -0.03
C GLU A 317 18.18 9.13 -0.97
N LEU A 318 17.58 8.09 -0.38
CA LEU A 318 16.73 7.14 -1.09
C LEU A 318 15.32 7.71 -1.21
N LEU A 319 14.79 7.69 -2.42
CA LEU A 319 13.47 8.16 -2.73
C LEU A 319 12.63 7.03 -3.31
N VAL A 320 11.45 6.80 -2.73
CA VAL A 320 10.46 5.87 -3.26
C VAL A 320 9.14 6.61 -3.46
N ALA A 321 8.61 6.66 -4.67
CA ALA A 321 7.31 7.25 -4.97
C ALA A 321 6.26 6.15 -5.17
N ASN A 322 5.23 6.18 -4.32
CA ASN A 322 4.09 5.28 -4.32
C ASN A 322 2.85 5.99 -4.87
N PRO A 323 2.26 5.51 -5.97
CA PRO A 323 1.09 6.15 -6.53
C PRO A 323 -0.14 5.96 -5.62
N VAL A 324 -0.90 7.04 -5.44
CA VAL A 324 -2.04 7.09 -4.52
C VAL A 324 -3.35 7.09 -5.31
N GLU A 325 -4.35 6.36 -4.80
CA GLU A 325 -5.74 6.43 -5.24
C GLU A 325 -6.33 7.84 -5.03
N LEU A 326 -7.42 8.17 -5.73
CA LEU A 326 -8.23 9.36 -5.42
C LEU A 326 -8.73 9.39 -3.97
N SER A 327 -8.85 8.22 -3.33
CA SER A 327 -9.21 8.09 -1.91
C SER A 327 -8.07 8.47 -0.94
N GLY A 328 -6.90 8.81 -1.46
CA GLY A 328 -5.72 9.13 -0.67
C GLY A 328 -4.99 7.90 -0.12
N LYS A 329 -5.23 6.70 -0.64
CA LYS A 329 -4.57 5.45 -0.22
C LYS A 329 -3.59 4.99 -1.30
N GLY A 330 -2.33 4.79 -0.95
CA GLY A 330 -1.34 4.15 -1.83
C GLY A 330 -1.22 2.65 -1.56
N ARG A 331 -0.19 2.01 -2.12
CA ARG A 331 0.19 0.63 -1.77
C ARG A 331 0.55 0.50 -0.27
N PRO A 332 0.14 -0.58 0.44
CA PRO A 332 0.48 -0.77 1.85
C PRO A 332 1.93 -1.28 2.01
N LEU A 333 2.47 -1.17 3.23
CA LEU A 333 3.75 -1.76 3.63
C LEU A 333 5.00 -1.25 2.86
N VAL A 334 4.90 -0.18 2.08
CA VAL A 334 6.05 0.37 1.33
C VAL A 334 7.20 0.75 2.26
N PHE A 335 6.95 1.47 3.37
CA PHE A 335 8.01 1.79 4.33
C PHE A 335 8.55 0.56 5.08
N HIS A 336 7.70 -0.43 5.34
CA HIS A 336 8.13 -1.70 5.91
C HIS A 336 9.14 -2.39 4.97
N ASP A 337 8.84 -2.44 3.67
CA ASP A 337 9.69 -3.05 2.66
C ASP A 337 11.01 -2.28 2.48
N ILE A 338 10.96 -0.93 2.48
CA ILE A 338 12.16 -0.09 2.44
C ILE A 338 13.07 -0.36 3.64
N THR A 339 12.51 -0.31 4.86
CA THR A 339 13.29 -0.55 6.09
C THR A 339 13.83 -1.98 6.16
N LEU A 340 13.10 -2.97 5.61
CA LEU A 340 13.57 -4.36 5.53
C LEU A 340 14.74 -4.51 4.56
N ALA A 341 14.63 -3.93 3.35
CA ALA A 341 15.71 -3.96 2.37
C ALA A 341 16.99 -3.33 2.92
N LEU A 342 16.87 -2.14 3.54
CA LEU A 342 18.03 -1.45 4.13
C LEU A 342 18.60 -2.23 5.33
N LYS A 343 17.76 -2.87 6.14
CA LYS A 343 18.22 -3.80 7.20
C LYS A 343 19.02 -4.97 6.62
N MET A 344 18.57 -5.57 5.51
CA MET A 344 19.26 -6.68 4.85
C MET A 344 20.59 -6.26 4.22
N LEU A 345 20.66 -5.05 3.69
CA LEU A 345 21.89 -4.43 3.20
C LEU A 345 22.79 -3.91 4.32
N ASN A 346 22.34 -3.99 5.58
CA ASN A 346 23.09 -3.52 6.73
C ASN A 346 23.34 -2.00 6.72
N ILE A 347 22.41 -1.23 6.12
CA ILE A 347 22.45 0.23 5.95
C ILE A 347 21.59 0.91 7.03
N GLY A 348 22.14 1.94 7.68
CA GLY A 348 21.44 2.75 8.67
C GLY A 348 20.50 3.78 8.03
N ILE A 349 19.49 4.20 8.79
CA ILE A 349 18.54 5.24 8.38
C ILE A 349 18.64 6.39 9.37
N PHE A 350 19.07 7.56 8.90
CA PHE A 350 19.18 8.76 9.72
C PHE A 350 17.84 9.49 9.88
N SER A 351 17.01 9.54 8.83
CA SER A 351 15.67 10.09 8.92
C SER A 351 14.81 9.59 7.78
N ALA A 352 13.49 9.58 7.97
CA ALA A 352 12.57 9.34 6.86
C ALA A 352 11.32 10.21 6.94
N GLU A 353 10.95 10.80 5.82
CA GLU A 353 9.74 11.61 5.67
C GLU A 353 8.81 10.98 4.63
N ILE A 354 7.51 10.92 4.93
CA ILE A 354 6.49 10.43 4.02
C ILE A 354 5.58 11.59 3.68
N GLY A 355 5.80 12.17 2.51
CA GLY A 355 5.08 13.35 2.03
C GLY A 355 4.07 13.00 0.95
N ARG A 356 3.00 13.78 0.84
CA ARG A 356 2.14 13.77 -0.36
C ARG A 356 2.59 14.84 -1.33
N HIS A 357 2.75 14.43 -2.59
CA HIS A 357 3.21 15.28 -3.68
C HIS A 357 2.32 15.10 -4.90
N MET A 358 1.98 16.20 -5.57
CA MET A 358 1.37 16.17 -6.89
C MET A 358 2.49 16.07 -7.93
N ILE A 359 2.47 15.03 -8.74
CA ILE A 359 3.37 14.84 -9.87
C ILE A 359 2.49 14.68 -11.11
N GLY A 360 2.54 15.67 -12.01
CA GLY A 360 1.57 15.78 -13.09
C GLY A 360 0.16 16.00 -12.55
N ASP A 361 -0.79 15.16 -12.97
CA ASP A 361 -2.19 15.17 -12.56
C ASP A 361 -2.51 14.21 -11.40
N ARG A 362 -1.48 13.57 -10.82
CA ARG A 362 -1.65 12.50 -9.84
C ARG A 362 -0.98 12.80 -8.50
N GLU A 363 -1.63 12.36 -7.42
CA GLU A 363 -1.05 12.36 -6.09
C GLU A 363 -0.15 11.13 -5.86
N TRP A 364 1.01 11.35 -5.27
CA TRP A 364 2.00 10.35 -4.90
C TRP A 364 2.35 10.49 -3.42
N GLU A 365 2.54 9.36 -2.77
CA GLU A 365 3.14 9.26 -1.44
C GLU A 365 4.63 8.99 -1.64
N VAL A 366 5.46 9.99 -1.32
CA VAL A 366 6.90 9.93 -1.53
C VAL A 366 7.59 9.70 -0.20
N TYR A 367 8.34 8.61 -0.14
CA TYR A 367 9.19 8.22 0.97
C TYR A 367 10.58 8.77 0.70
N ARG A 368 11.04 9.69 1.55
CA ARG A 368 12.37 10.29 1.48
C ARG A 368 13.17 9.79 2.65
N VAL A 369 14.17 8.95 2.41
CA VAL A 369 14.94 8.26 3.44
C VAL A 369 16.39 8.71 3.34
N LEU A 370 16.87 9.43 4.34
CA LEU A 370 18.28 9.80 4.44
C LEU A 370 19.05 8.62 5.01
N LEU A 371 20.03 8.12 4.26
CA LEU A 371 20.85 6.99 4.65
C LEU A 371 21.96 7.47 5.60
N ASP A 372 22.26 6.65 6.61
CA ASP A 372 23.42 6.84 7.47
C ASP A 372 24.58 6.02 6.88
N GLU A 373 25.55 6.70 6.29
CA GLU A 373 26.61 6.05 5.51
C GLU A 373 27.78 5.53 6.36
N GLY A 374 27.94 5.99 7.61
CA GLY A 374 29.09 5.61 8.44
C GLY A 374 30.47 5.74 7.74
N ASP A 375 31.53 5.25 8.37
CA ASP A 375 32.90 5.30 7.80
C ASP A 375 33.20 4.14 6.82
N ASP A 376 32.36 3.10 6.77
CA ASP A 376 32.58 1.83 6.03
C ASP A 376 31.59 1.61 4.86
N PHE A 377 31.21 2.67 4.15
CA PHE A 377 30.26 2.56 3.04
C PHE A 377 30.88 1.78 1.86
N SER A 378 30.49 0.53 1.69
CA SER A 378 31.01 -0.38 0.66
C SER A 378 29.98 -0.82 -0.38
N VAL A 379 28.69 -0.51 -0.18
CA VAL A 379 27.61 -0.95 -1.07
C VAL A 379 27.41 0.06 -2.20
N PRO A 380 27.59 -0.32 -3.47
CA PRO A 380 27.30 0.53 -4.62
C PRO A 380 25.84 1.01 -4.65
N THR A 381 25.63 2.25 -5.08
CA THR A 381 24.30 2.90 -5.13
C THR A 381 23.26 2.12 -5.92
N ASN A 382 23.67 1.52 -7.04
CA ASN A 382 22.80 0.68 -7.87
C ASN A 382 22.36 -0.61 -7.17
N GLN A 383 23.15 -1.16 -6.26
CA GLN A 383 22.75 -2.34 -5.47
C GLN A 383 21.69 -1.98 -4.43
N ILE A 384 21.76 -0.76 -3.86
CA ILE A 384 20.74 -0.27 -2.92
C ILE A 384 19.41 -0.11 -3.63
N GLU A 385 19.41 0.55 -4.80
CA GLU A 385 18.21 0.75 -5.61
C GLU A 385 17.58 -0.58 -6.05
N ASP A 386 18.38 -1.52 -6.56
CA ASP A 386 17.91 -2.85 -7.00
C ASP A 386 17.33 -3.68 -5.84
N ALA A 387 17.99 -3.68 -4.69
CA ALA A 387 17.54 -4.41 -3.51
C ALA A 387 16.21 -3.86 -2.96
N VAL A 388 16.08 -2.53 -2.89
CA VAL A 388 14.82 -1.88 -2.49
C VAL A 388 13.74 -2.16 -3.52
N TRP A 389 14.06 -2.10 -4.81
CA TRP A 389 13.14 -2.42 -5.89
C TRP A 389 12.62 -3.86 -5.80
N LYS A 390 13.51 -4.85 -5.71
CA LYS A 390 13.16 -6.27 -5.55
C LYS A 390 12.29 -6.51 -4.32
N MET A 391 12.64 -5.93 -3.18
CA MET A 391 11.87 -6.06 -1.95
C MET A 391 10.44 -5.49 -2.11
N LEU A 392 10.33 -4.31 -2.74
CA LEU A 392 9.03 -3.71 -3.05
C LEU A 392 8.24 -4.57 -4.02
N MET A 393 8.86 -5.17 -5.03
CA MET A 393 8.21 -6.03 -6.02
C MET A 393 7.97 -7.47 -5.51
N GLY A 394 8.47 -7.82 -4.32
CA GLY A 394 8.40 -9.17 -3.78
C GLY A 394 9.16 -10.21 -4.59
N TRP A 395 10.23 -9.78 -5.27
CA TRP A 395 11.15 -10.65 -5.99
C TRP A 395 12.27 -11.12 -5.06
N GLU A 396 12.95 -12.19 -5.45
CA GLU A 396 14.08 -12.73 -4.68
C GLU A 396 15.19 -11.68 -4.54
N PHE A 397 15.72 -11.55 -3.32
CA PHE A 397 16.69 -10.53 -2.91
C PHE A 397 18.09 -10.86 -3.43
#